data_AF-A0A7S0C2L9-F1
#
_entry.id   AF-A0A7S0C2L9-F1
#
_cell.length_a   1.000
_cell.length_b   1.000
_cell.length_c   1.000
_cell.angle_alpha   90.00
_cell.angle_beta   90.00
_cell.angle_gamma   90.00
#
_symmetry.space_group_name_H-M   'P 1'
#
loop_
_entity.id
_entity.type
_entity.pdbx_description
1 polymer ?
#
loop_
_entity_poly.entity_id
_entity_poly.type
_entity_poly.pdbx_seq_one_letter_code
_entity_poly.pdbx_strand_id
1 'polypeptide(L)'
;MKAFSISLCIILQMLPSIHSFSYPKVSSSSVRQSLSLGATIDDNRRVFLGKSLASSTAAILAFMPVEEAMAKDIFVPTYDDIKVFYALGVTLDNLATSAGNPDTFSKALEGIVVFNKSPNFYNTFARSFISKSVKNNADGDPRVGKIRLASSQISSLQELLGGRQGLTGQDAAKEAVKRVRNAQALIASFLSESGVQNDERVNAFIKAHPLKS
;
A
#
# COMPACT_ATOMS: atom_id res chain seq x y z
N MET A 1 -25.77 -27.61 -54.92
CA MET A 1 -26.29 -27.01 -53.67
C MET A 1 -26.82 -28.14 -52.79
N LYS A 2 -26.18 -28.42 -51.65
CA LYS A 2 -26.66 -29.34 -50.63
C LYS A 2 -26.42 -28.68 -49.28
N ALA A 3 -27.51 -28.33 -48.60
CA ALA A 3 -27.52 -27.72 -47.29
C ALA A 3 -27.26 -28.80 -46.22
N PHE A 4 -26.28 -28.56 -45.34
CA PHE A 4 -26.12 -29.33 -44.12
C PHE A 4 -26.48 -28.40 -42.95
N SER A 5 -27.67 -28.63 -42.41
CA SER A 5 -28.13 -28.11 -41.12
C SER A 5 -27.58 -29.03 -40.04
N ILE A 6 -26.69 -28.52 -39.18
CA ILE A 6 -26.27 -29.21 -37.95
C ILE A 6 -26.73 -28.34 -36.80
N SER A 7 -27.90 -28.71 -36.29
CA SER A 7 -28.36 -28.40 -34.94
C SER A 7 -27.54 -29.23 -33.96
N LEU A 8 -26.79 -28.58 -33.07
CA LEU A 8 -26.30 -29.20 -31.85
C LEU A 8 -26.40 -28.20 -30.69
N CYS A 9 -27.51 -28.30 -29.96
CA CYS A 9 -27.62 -27.78 -28.61
C CYS A 9 -26.65 -28.53 -27.69
N ILE A 10 -25.73 -27.81 -27.06
CA ILE A 10 -25.19 -28.20 -25.75
C ILE A 10 -25.41 -27.02 -24.80
N ILE A 11 -26.36 -27.23 -23.90
CA ILE A 11 -26.74 -26.39 -22.79
C ILE A 11 -25.78 -26.71 -21.62
N LEU A 12 -25.57 -25.72 -20.74
CA LEU A 12 -25.36 -25.85 -19.30
C LEU A 12 -23.92 -25.69 -18.75
N GLN A 13 -23.69 -24.47 -18.25
CA GLN A 13 -23.18 -24.07 -16.92
C GLN A 13 -21.87 -24.68 -16.40
N MET A 14 -20.92 -23.82 -15.98
CA MET A 14 -20.39 -23.81 -14.61
C MET A 14 -19.74 -22.46 -14.24
N LEU A 15 -20.29 -21.87 -13.16
CA LEU A 15 -19.79 -20.94 -12.13
C LEU A 15 -18.82 -19.76 -12.44
N PRO A 16 -19.13 -18.54 -11.94
CA PRO A 16 -18.11 -17.55 -11.64
C PRO A 16 -17.33 -17.94 -10.38
N SER A 17 -16.00 -18.01 -10.47
CA SER A 17 -15.11 -18.02 -9.30
C SER A 17 -15.24 -16.71 -8.53
N ILE A 18 -16.09 -16.71 -7.51
CA ILE A 18 -16.09 -15.71 -6.44
C ILE A 18 -14.78 -15.91 -5.68
N HIS A 19 -13.75 -15.13 -6.02
CA HIS A 19 -12.60 -14.97 -5.14
C HIS A 19 -13.07 -14.09 -3.97
N SER A 20 -13.54 -14.76 -2.93
CA SER A 20 -13.86 -14.14 -1.65
C SER A 20 -12.63 -13.40 -1.14
N PHE A 21 -12.78 -12.10 -0.93
CA PHE A 21 -11.86 -11.28 -0.16
C PHE A 21 -11.78 -11.88 1.26
N SER A 22 -10.73 -12.67 1.52
CA SER A 22 -10.48 -13.24 2.84
C SER A 22 -9.76 -12.21 3.68
N TYR A 23 -10.48 -11.62 4.63
CA TYR A 23 -9.88 -10.79 5.66
C TYR A 23 -9.36 -11.69 6.78
N PRO A 24 -8.08 -11.57 7.21
CA PRO A 24 -7.67 -12.13 8.48
C PRO A 24 -8.38 -11.39 9.62
N LYS A 25 -9.01 -12.16 10.51
CA LYS A 25 -9.71 -11.69 11.69
C LYS A 25 -8.69 -11.13 12.70
N VAL A 26 -8.55 -9.80 12.76
CA VAL A 26 -7.69 -9.15 13.76
C VAL A 26 -8.44 -9.09 15.09
N SER A 27 -7.92 -9.79 16.11
CA SER A 27 -8.42 -9.65 17.48
C SER A 27 -7.98 -8.30 18.05
N SER A 28 -8.93 -7.41 18.31
CA SER A 28 -8.68 -6.12 18.96
C SER A 28 -8.47 -6.31 20.46
N SER A 29 -7.22 -6.30 20.93
CA SER A 29 -6.92 -6.04 22.35
C SER A 29 -6.92 -4.53 22.58
N SER A 30 -7.95 -4.06 23.29
CA SER A 30 -8.11 -2.68 23.74
C SER A 30 -7.02 -2.33 24.74
N VAL A 31 -6.15 -1.38 24.41
CA VAL A 31 -5.25 -0.72 25.36
C VAL A 31 -5.73 0.71 25.52
N ARG A 32 -6.43 0.97 26.63
CA ARG A 32 -6.69 2.33 27.13
C ARG A 32 -5.41 2.87 27.73
N GLN A 33 -4.85 3.94 27.17
CA GLN A 33 -3.89 4.78 27.85
C GLN A 33 -4.45 6.20 27.92
N SER A 34 -4.80 6.60 29.13
CA SER A 34 -5.08 7.96 29.55
C SER A 34 -3.78 8.76 29.58
N LEU A 35 -3.70 9.87 28.84
CA LEU A 35 -2.72 10.92 29.07
C LEU A 35 -3.46 12.22 29.37
N SER A 36 -3.26 12.69 30.61
CA SER A 36 -3.61 14.02 31.09
C SER A 36 -2.81 15.07 30.34
N LEU A 37 -3.51 15.99 29.68
CA LEU A 37 -2.93 17.17 29.04
C LEU A 37 -2.86 18.31 30.08
N GLY A 38 -1.77 18.37 30.84
CA GLY A 38 -1.41 19.53 31.65
C GLY A 38 -0.53 20.46 30.82
N ALA A 39 -1.12 21.53 30.27
CA ALA A 39 -0.38 22.60 29.62
C ALA A 39 0.06 23.62 30.68
N THR A 40 1.34 23.64 31.02
CA THR A 40 1.97 24.78 31.69
C THR A 40 2.72 25.60 30.66
N ILE A 41 2.35 26.87 30.62
CA ILE A 41 2.83 27.94 29.76
C ILE A 41 4.30 28.27 30.06
N ASP A 42 5.01 28.67 29.00
CA ASP A 42 6.37 29.19 28.90
C ASP A 42 6.77 30.29 29.91
N ASP A 43 8.06 30.62 29.82
CA ASP A 43 8.79 31.80 30.32
C ASP A 43 9.54 31.63 31.65
N ASN A 44 10.83 31.28 31.54
CA ASN A 44 11.90 32.03 32.19
C ASN A 44 13.29 31.80 31.55
N ARG A 45 13.59 32.71 30.63
CA ARG A 45 14.87 33.39 30.41
C ARG A 45 16.07 33.03 31.32
N ARG A 46 17.20 32.87 30.62
CA ARG A 46 18.57 33.35 30.92
C ARG A 46 19.43 32.54 31.89
N VAL A 47 20.72 32.54 31.52
CA VAL A 47 21.91 32.13 32.28
C VAL A 47 22.29 30.65 32.12
N PHE A 48 23.09 30.35 31.09
CA PHE A 48 24.39 29.68 31.29
C PHE A 48 25.25 29.68 30.01
N LEU A 49 25.70 30.86 29.60
CA LEU A 49 26.93 30.99 28.80
C LEU A 49 28.03 31.44 29.75
N GLY A 50 29.03 30.59 30.00
CA GLY A 50 30.25 31.04 30.65
C GLY A 50 31.12 29.95 31.29
N LYS A 51 32.19 29.59 30.59
CA LYS A 51 33.51 29.11 31.10
C LYS A 51 33.50 27.63 31.57
N SER A 52 34.37 26.75 31.10
CA SER A 52 35.81 26.93 30.95
C SER A 52 36.41 26.20 29.74
N LEU A 53 37.28 26.91 29.03
CA LEU A 53 38.41 26.33 28.29
C LEU A 53 39.43 25.83 29.32
N ALA A 54 39.73 24.54 29.29
CA ALA A 54 40.98 24.01 29.85
C ALA A 54 41.51 22.97 28.86
N SER A 55 42.50 23.41 28.08
CA SER A 55 43.28 22.59 27.17
C SER A 55 43.95 21.43 27.90
N SER A 56 43.89 20.24 27.31
CA SER A 56 44.92 19.21 27.48
C SER A 56 45.02 18.42 26.18
N THR A 57 45.95 18.89 25.35
CA THR A 57 46.59 18.15 24.27
C THR A 57 47.41 17.00 24.83
N ALA A 58 47.07 15.76 24.50
CA ALA A 58 48.01 14.70 24.11
C ALA A 58 47.24 13.42 23.75
N ALA A 59 47.64 12.82 22.63
CA ALA A 59 47.46 11.45 22.15
C ALA A 59 46.64 10.50 23.05
N ILE A 60 45.64 9.78 22.52
CA ILE A 60 45.87 8.64 21.63
C ILE A 60 44.70 8.56 20.63
N LEU A 61 45.04 8.49 19.34
CA LEU A 61 44.17 7.96 18.28
C LEU A 61 43.90 6.48 18.60
N ALA A 62 43.01 6.22 19.54
CA ALA A 62 42.36 4.93 19.65
C ALA A 62 41.29 4.93 18.56
N PHE A 63 41.70 4.49 17.37
CA PHE A 63 40.81 3.79 16.45
C PHE A 63 40.22 2.61 17.24
N MET A 64 39.15 2.87 17.98
CA MET A 64 38.25 1.81 18.39
C MET A 64 37.55 1.40 17.10
N PRO A 65 37.73 0.17 16.60
CA PRO A 65 36.69 -0.38 15.73
C PRO A 65 35.41 -0.28 16.55
N VAL A 66 34.42 0.43 16.03
CA VAL A 66 33.03 0.22 16.45
C VAL A 66 32.73 -1.21 16.00
N GLU A 67 33.17 -2.17 16.81
CA GLU A 67 32.68 -3.53 16.70
C GLU A 67 31.17 -3.45 16.86
N GLU A 68 30.51 -3.97 15.84
CA GLU A 68 29.09 -4.11 15.63
C GLU A 68 28.43 -4.85 16.80
N ALA A 69 28.30 -4.17 17.94
CA ALA A 69 27.44 -4.63 19.00
C ALA A 69 26.00 -4.37 18.55
N MET A 70 25.28 -5.48 18.36
CA MET A 70 23.88 -5.60 17.92
C MET A 70 23.72 -5.73 16.40
N ALA A 71 24.20 -6.86 15.85
CA ALA A 71 23.50 -7.58 14.79
C ALA A 71 22.07 -7.91 15.27
N LYS A 72 21.26 -6.86 15.27
CA LYS A 72 19.83 -6.87 15.41
C LYS A 72 19.34 -7.53 14.14
N ASP A 73 18.77 -8.73 14.25
CA ASP A 73 18.28 -9.53 13.11
C ASP A 73 17.81 -8.61 11.99
N ILE A 74 18.61 -8.52 10.93
CA ILE A 74 18.28 -7.69 9.77
C ILE A 74 17.01 -8.34 9.23
N PHE A 75 15.87 -7.67 9.42
CA PHE A 75 14.61 -8.18 8.92
C PHE A 75 14.72 -8.31 7.40
N VAL A 76 14.81 -9.55 6.93
CA VAL A 76 14.76 -9.90 5.51
C VAL A 76 13.31 -10.19 5.18
N PRO A 77 12.61 -9.28 4.47
CA PRO A 77 11.21 -9.48 4.15
C PRO A 77 11.04 -10.66 3.18
N THR A 78 9.98 -11.42 3.38
CA THR A 78 9.63 -12.58 2.55
C THR A 78 8.38 -12.29 1.72
N TYR A 79 8.07 -13.16 0.76
CA TYR A 79 6.81 -13.07 0.02
C TYR A 79 5.58 -13.04 0.94
N ASP A 80 5.59 -13.78 2.05
CA ASP A 80 4.48 -13.84 2.98
C ASP A 80 4.18 -12.50 3.67
N ASP A 81 5.19 -11.65 3.82
CA ASP A 81 5.04 -10.32 4.40
C ASP A 81 4.39 -9.32 3.42
N ILE A 82 4.62 -9.50 2.12
CA ILE A 82 4.16 -8.59 1.07
C ILE A 82 2.96 -9.12 0.26
N LYS A 83 2.56 -10.38 0.47
CA LYS A 83 1.50 -11.05 -0.33
C LYS A 83 0.20 -10.28 -0.36
N VAL A 84 -0.12 -9.54 0.70
CA VAL A 84 -1.34 -8.72 0.79
C VAL A 84 -1.29 -7.57 -0.22
N PHE A 85 -0.14 -6.92 -0.40
CA PHE A 85 0.04 -5.84 -1.37
C PHE A 85 0.12 -6.38 -2.79
N TYR A 86 0.79 -7.51 -2.99
CA TYR A 86 0.82 -8.20 -4.28
C TYR A 86 -0.59 -8.62 -4.72
N ALA A 87 -1.35 -9.26 -3.84
CA ALA A 87 -2.73 -9.65 -4.11
C ALA A 87 -3.63 -8.45 -4.45
N LEU A 88 -3.49 -7.34 -3.71
CA LEU A 88 -4.16 -6.08 -4.06
C LEU A 88 -3.79 -5.65 -5.49
N GLY A 89 -2.49 -5.59 -5.81
CA GLY A 89 -1.99 -5.20 -7.12
C GLY A 89 -2.58 -6.03 -8.27
N VAL A 90 -2.65 -7.35 -8.11
CA VAL A 90 -3.25 -8.27 -9.11
C VAL A 90 -4.75 -8.05 -9.24
N THR A 91 -5.48 -7.85 -8.14
CA THR A 91 -6.93 -7.59 -8.21
C THR A 91 -7.28 -6.28 -8.94
N LEU A 92 -6.34 -5.33 -8.99
CA LEU A 92 -6.53 -4.08 -9.71
C LEU A 92 -6.58 -4.26 -11.23
N ASP A 93 -6.03 -5.35 -11.80
CA ASP A 93 -6.18 -5.60 -13.25
C ASP A 93 -7.63 -5.96 -13.61
N ASN A 94 -8.30 -6.73 -12.75
CA ASN A 94 -9.72 -7.02 -12.89
C ASN A 94 -10.57 -5.75 -12.71
N LEU A 95 -10.16 -4.88 -11.79
CA LEU A 95 -10.81 -3.58 -11.60
C LEU A 95 -10.60 -2.67 -12.81
N ALA A 96 -9.40 -2.61 -13.39
CA ALA A 96 -9.13 -1.83 -14.61
C ALA A 96 -9.98 -2.33 -15.78
N THR A 97 -10.13 -3.64 -15.92
CA THR A 97 -10.96 -4.26 -16.97
C THR A 97 -12.45 -3.92 -16.78
N SER A 98 -12.94 -3.97 -15.54
CA SER A 98 -14.35 -3.69 -15.21
C SER A 98 -14.68 -2.19 -15.22
N ALA A 99 -13.73 -1.35 -14.81
CA ALA A 99 -13.87 0.11 -14.83
C ALA A 99 -13.58 0.72 -16.20
N GLY A 100 -12.96 -0.03 -17.12
CA GLY A 100 -12.71 0.39 -18.50
C GLY A 100 -13.91 0.26 -19.42
N ASN A 101 -14.97 -0.42 -19.01
CA ASN A 101 -16.18 -0.63 -19.81
C ASN A 101 -17.41 -0.06 -19.08
N PRO A 102 -18.15 0.89 -19.67
CA PRO A 102 -19.36 1.47 -19.08
C PRO A 102 -20.41 0.44 -18.66
N ASP A 103 -20.54 -0.65 -19.43
CA ASP A 103 -21.51 -1.73 -19.15
C ASP A 103 -21.19 -2.52 -17.87
N THR A 104 -19.96 -2.43 -17.38
CA THR A 104 -19.51 -3.15 -16.17
C THR A 104 -19.24 -2.24 -14.97
N PHE A 105 -19.62 -0.96 -15.04
CA PHE A 105 -19.42 0.00 -13.94
C PHE A 105 -20.08 -0.46 -12.63
N SER A 106 -21.25 -1.09 -12.69
CA SER A 106 -21.92 -1.63 -11.51
C SER A 106 -21.04 -2.64 -10.76
N LYS A 107 -20.41 -3.56 -11.50
CA LYS A 107 -19.51 -4.57 -10.92
C LYS A 107 -18.24 -3.94 -10.33
N ALA A 108 -17.68 -2.94 -11.00
CA ALA A 108 -16.53 -2.20 -10.49
C ALA A 108 -16.90 -1.46 -9.18
N LEU A 109 -18.06 -0.79 -9.16
CA LEU A 109 -18.56 -0.07 -7.99
C LEU A 109 -18.78 -0.99 -6.78
N GLU A 110 -19.36 -2.17 -6.96
CA GLU A 110 -19.53 -3.14 -5.88
C GLU A 110 -18.19 -3.49 -5.21
N GLY A 111 -17.16 -3.76 -6.02
CA GLY A 111 -15.81 -4.03 -5.52
C GLY A 111 -15.20 -2.86 -4.76
N ILE A 112 -15.36 -1.64 -5.29
CA ILE A 112 -14.83 -0.41 -4.66
C ILE A 112 -15.58 -0.11 -3.35
N VAL A 113 -16.90 -0.31 -3.30
CA VAL A 113 -17.70 -0.12 -2.08
C VAL A 113 -17.24 -1.08 -0.99
N VAL A 114 -16.96 -2.35 -1.34
CA VAL A 114 -16.41 -3.32 -0.38
C VAL A 114 -15.02 -2.90 0.09
N PHE A 115 -14.15 -2.45 -0.81
CA PHE A 115 -12.82 -1.92 -0.47
C PHE A 115 -12.93 -0.74 0.52
N ASN A 116 -13.85 0.19 0.27
CA ASN A 116 -14.05 1.38 1.10
C ASN A 116 -14.71 1.10 2.46
N LYS A 117 -15.18 -0.12 2.76
CA LYS A 117 -15.61 -0.50 4.12
C LYS A 117 -14.45 -0.48 5.12
N SER A 118 -13.21 -0.59 4.65
CA SER A 118 -12.03 -0.63 5.51
C SER A 118 -10.90 0.24 4.93
N PRO A 119 -11.08 1.58 4.91
CA PRO A 119 -10.18 2.50 4.20
C PRO A 119 -8.75 2.51 4.77
N ASN A 120 -8.58 2.11 6.03
CA ASN A 120 -7.29 2.07 6.72
C ASN A 120 -6.63 0.68 6.73
N PHE A 121 -7.25 -0.35 6.15
CA PHE A 121 -6.74 -1.71 6.19
C PHE A 121 -5.32 -1.78 5.63
N TYR A 122 -5.13 -1.39 4.36
CA TYR A 122 -3.83 -1.47 3.69
C TYR A 122 -2.79 -0.53 4.30
N ASN A 123 -3.20 0.66 4.77
CA ASN A 123 -2.30 1.60 5.46
C ASN A 123 -1.77 1.01 6.78
N THR A 124 -2.65 0.36 7.54
CA THR A 124 -2.28 -0.29 8.82
C THR A 124 -1.32 -1.45 8.57
N PHE A 125 -1.60 -2.27 7.55
CA PHE A 125 -0.70 -3.34 7.13
C PHE A 125 0.66 -2.81 6.66
N ALA A 126 0.68 -1.71 5.89
CA ALA A 126 1.94 -1.11 5.42
C ALA A 126 2.76 -0.58 6.59
N ARG A 127 2.13 0.15 7.52
CA ARG A 127 2.78 0.60 8.75
C ARG A 127 3.33 -0.57 9.57
N SER A 128 2.56 -1.65 9.72
CA SER A 128 3.00 -2.85 10.44
C SER A 128 4.22 -3.49 9.77
N PHE A 129 4.20 -3.65 8.45
CA PHE A 129 5.34 -4.15 7.67
C PHE A 129 6.58 -3.28 7.88
N ILE A 130 6.45 -1.96 7.72
CA ILE A 130 7.57 -1.02 7.85
C ILE A 130 8.11 -0.99 9.29
N SER A 131 7.24 -1.11 10.29
CA SER A 131 7.65 -1.12 11.71
C SER A 131 8.59 -2.27 12.08
N LYS A 132 8.65 -3.34 11.27
CA LYS A 132 9.60 -4.45 11.45
C LYS A 132 11.05 -4.02 11.18
N SER A 133 11.26 -3.05 10.29
CA SER A 133 12.59 -2.54 9.92
C SER A 133 12.87 -1.14 10.49
N VAL A 134 11.85 -0.28 10.57
CA VAL A 134 11.92 1.10 11.03
C VAL A 134 11.26 1.22 12.40
N LYS A 135 12.07 1.33 13.47
CA LYS A 135 11.56 1.37 14.86
C LYS A 135 10.80 2.65 15.22
N ASN A 136 11.19 3.79 14.66
CA ASN A 136 10.64 5.09 15.01
C ASN A 136 9.98 5.72 13.79
N ASN A 137 8.78 6.30 13.96
CA ASN A 137 8.06 7.02 12.91
C ASN A 137 7.77 6.21 11.63
N ALA A 138 7.40 4.94 11.74
CA ALA A 138 7.01 4.11 10.60
C ALA A 138 5.85 4.70 9.77
N ASP A 139 4.99 5.52 10.38
CA ASP A 139 3.88 6.21 9.70
C ASP A 139 4.35 7.32 8.75
N GLY A 140 5.49 7.93 9.05
CA GLY A 140 6.14 8.95 8.21
C GLY A 140 7.02 8.37 7.10
N ASP A 141 7.15 7.04 6.99
CA ASP A 141 7.95 6.41 5.95
C ASP A 141 7.32 6.64 4.57
N PRO A 142 8.08 7.12 3.57
CA PRO A 142 7.58 7.35 2.21
C PRO A 142 6.88 6.13 1.60
N ARG A 143 7.29 4.91 1.95
CA ARG A 143 6.70 3.66 1.47
C ARG A 143 5.26 3.50 1.95
N VAL A 144 4.98 3.82 3.22
CA VAL A 144 3.59 3.87 3.73
C VAL A 144 2.78 4.93 2.99
N GLY A 145 3.41 6.08 2.72
CA GLY A 145 2.82 7.15 1.91
C GLY A 145 2.33 6.69 0.53
N LYS A 146 3.09 5.82 -0.16
CA LYS A 146 2.71 5.27 -1.47
C LYS A 146 1.45 4.41 -1.40
N ILE A 147 1.35 3.54 -0.40
CA ILE A 147 0.15 2.71 -0.20
C ILE A 147 -1.06 3.56 0.16
N ARG A 148 -0.88 4.62 0.95
CA ARG A 148 -1.93 5.58 1.26
C ARG A 148 -2.43 6.32 0.01
N LEU A 149 -1.52 6.78 -0.84
CA LEU A 149 -1.86 7.40 -2.12
C LEU A 149 -2.57 6.41 -3.05
N ALA A 150 -2.08 5.18 -3.16
CA ALA A 150 -2.73 4.14 -3.97
C ALA A 150 -4.16 3.85 -3.48
N SER A 151 -4.35 3.73 -2.17
CA SER A 151 -5.68 3.51 -1.57
C SER A 151 -6.61 4.68 -1.85
N SER A 152 -6.13 5.92 -1.74
CA SER A 152 -6.90 7.12 -2.08
C SER A 152 -7.33 7.15 -3.55
N GLN A 153 -6.43 6.77 -4.47
CA GLN A 153 -6.76 6.66 -5.91
C GLN A 153 -7.87 5.65 -6.15
N ILE A 154 -7.79 4.46 -5.53
CA ILE A 154 -8.83 3.41 -5.64
C ILE A 154 -10.16 3.90 -5.06
N SER A 155 -10.14 4.50 -3.86
CA SER A 155 -11.35 5.01 -3.22
C SER A 155 -12.05 6.10 -4.06
N SER A 156 -11.27 6.96 -4.73
CA SER A 156 -11.80 8.03 -5.57
C SER A 156 -12.59 7.53 -6.79
N LEU A 157 -12.41 6.27 -7.18
CA LEU A 157 -13.16 5.65 -8.28
C LEU A 157 -14.65 5.53 -7.97
N GLN A 158 -15.03 5.45 -6.69
CA GLN A 158 -16.44 5.38 -6.30
C GLN A 158 -17.19 6.64 -6.72
N GLU A 159 -16.58 7.81 -6.51
CA GLU A 159 -17.18 9.09 -6.89
C GLU A 159 -17.15 9.29 -8.40
N LEU A 160 -16.05 8.88 -9.06
CA LEU A 160 -15.89 8.99 -10.50
C LEU A 160 -16.93 8.12 -11.24
N LEU A 161 -17.00 6.83 -10.93
CA LEU A 161 -17.93 5.90 -11.57
C LEU A 161 -19.38 6.11 -11.12
N GLY A 162 -19.58 6.68 -9.93
CA GLY A 162 -20.90 7.14 -9.47
C GLY A 162 -21.38 8.44 -10.12
N GLY A 163 -20.63 9.02 -11.07
CA GLY A 163 -21.01 10.22 -11.81
C GLY A 163 -20.92 11.53 -11.01
N ARG A 164 -20.40 11.49 -9.78
CA ARG A 164 -20.30 12.68 -8.90
C ARG A 164 -19.25 13.68 -9.35
N GLN A 165 -18.31 13.24 -10.19
CA GLN A 165 -17.23 14.07 -10.72
C GLN A 165 -17.55 14.69 -12.10
N GLY A 166 -18.80 14.56 -12.59
CA GLY A 166 -19.24 15.15 -13.85
C GLY A 166 -18.74 14.45 -15.13
N LEU A 167 -17.86 13.45 -14.99
CA LEU A 167 -17.44 12.57 -16.09
C LEU A 167 -18.40 11.38 -16.19
N THR A 168 -18.82 11.03 -17.41
CA THR A 168 -19.72 9.89 -17.65
C THR A 168 -19.27 9.07 -18.86
N GLY A 169 -19.80 7.85 -18.98
CA GLY A 169 -19.54 6.96 -20.11
C GLY A 169 -18.06 6.67 -20.31
N GLN A 170 -17.58 6.84 -21.55
CA GLN A 170 -16.21 6.48 -21.95
C GLN A 170 -15.13 7.36 -21.32
N ASP A 171 -15.43 8.62 -21.01
CA ASP A 171 -14.43 9.51 -20.40
C ASP A 171 -14.21 9.18 -18.92
N ALA A 172 -15.29 8.82 -18.21
CA ALA A 172 -15.18 8.24 -16.87
C ALA A 172 -14.37 6.93 -16.88
N ALA A 173 -14.59 6.07 -17.88
CA ALA A 173 -13.85 4.81 -18.02
C ALA A 173 -12.34 5.04 -18.22
N LYS A 174 -11.96 5.97 -19.10
CA LYS A 174 -10.54 6.31 -19.34
C LYS A 174 -9.85 6.84 -18.09
N GLU A 175 -10.50 7.77 -17.40
CA GLU A 175 -9.97 8.34 -16.16
C GLU A 175 -9.90 7.28 -15.04
N ALA A 176 -10.89 6.39 -14.96
CA ALA A 176 -10.90 5.30 -14.00
C ALA A 176 -9.71 4.35 -14.22
N VAL A 177 -9.49 3.90 -15.46
CA VAL A 177 -8.34 3.06 -15.82
C VAL A 177 -7.04 3.77 -15.47
N LYS A 178 -6.90 5.07 -15.77
CA LYS A 178 -5.71 5.85 -15.43
C LYS A 178 -5.43 5.85 -13.93
N ARG A 179 -6.43 6.09 -13.09
CA ARG A 179 -6.27 6.05 -11.62
C ARG A 179 -5.92 4.67 -11.10
N VAL A 180 -6.53 3.62 -11.66
CA VAL A 180 -6.17 2.22 -11.32
C VAL A 180 -4.71 1.93 -11.69
N ARG A 181 -4.26 2.30 -12.90
CA ARG A 181 -2.86 2.11 -13.31
C ARG A 181 -1.88 2.90 -12.45
N ASN A 182 -2.23 4.13 -12.04
CA ASN A 182 -1.42 4.91 -11.11
C ASN A 182 -1.33 4.23 -9.72
N ALA A 183 -2.43 3.68 -9.22
CA ALA A 183 -2.43 2.91 -7.98
C ALA A 183 -1.54 1.66 -8.08
N GLN A 184 -1.60 0.92 -9.21
CA GLN A 184 -0.72 -0.22 -9.45
C GLN A 184 0.76 0.17 -9.48
N ALA A 185 1.12 1.29 -10.13
CA ALA A 185 2.50 1.78 -10.16
C ALA A 185 3.01 2.16 -8.76
N LEU A 186 2.17 2.76 -7.92
CA LEU A 186 2.52 3.06 -6.52
C LEU A 186 2.74 1.78 -5.70
N ILE A 187 1.91 0.76 -5.89
CA ILE A 187 2.07 -0.56 -5.25
C ILE A 187 3.34 -1.25 -5.75
N ALA A 188 3.61 -1.24 -7.06
CA ALA A 188 4.83 -1.79 -7.63
C ALA A 188 6.08 -1.11 -7.05
N SER A 189 6.05 0.22 -6.89
CA SER A 189 7.13 0.96 -6.24
C SER A 189 7.32 0.60 -4.77
N PHE A 190 6.23 0.38 -4.03
CA PHE A 190 6.31 -0.14 -2.67
C PHE A 190 6.97 -1.51 -2.63
N LEU A 191 6.58 -2.41 -3.55
CA LEU A 191 7.13 -3.76 -3.65
C LEU A 191 8.62 -3.75 -4.02
N SER A 192 9.06 -2.87 -4.93
CA SER A 192 10.48 -2.75 -5.29
C SER A 192 11.35 -2.26 -4.12
N GLU A 193 10.78 -1.42 -3.24
CA GLU A 193 11.48 -0.89 -2.06
C GLU A 193 11.24 -1.72 -0.79
N SER A 194 10.46 -2.80 -0.90
CA SER A 194 10.12 -3.65 0.25
C SER A 194 11.32 -4.45 0.75
N GLY A 195 12.29 -4.75 -0.12
CA GLY A 195 13.45 -5.58 0.20
C GLY A 195 13.24 -7.08 -0.05
N VAL A 196 12.07 -7.50 -0.55
CA VAL A 196 11.86 -8.90 -0.98
C VAL A 196 12.67 -9.16 -2.24
N GLN A 197 13.72 -9.96 -2.11
CA GLN A 197 14.55 -10.38 -3.22
C GLN A 197 14.09 -11.76 -3.73
N ASN A 198 14.22 -11.99 -5.04
CA ASN A 198 14.09 -13.30 -5.68
C ASN A 198 12.70 -13.95 -5.76
N ASP A 199 11.59 -13.22 -5.55
CA ASP A 199 10.25 -13.75 -5.92
C ASP A 199 9.89 -13.36 -7.36
N GLU A 200 9.79 -14.36 -8.24
CA GLU A 200 9.50 -14.15 -9.67
C GLU A 200 8.16 -13.45 -9.93
N ARG A 201 7.15 -13.70 -9.10
CA ARG A 201 5.79 -13.15 -9.28
C ARG A 201 5.80 -11.66 -8.96
N VAL A 202 6.46 -11.30 -7.86
CA VAL A 202 6.61 -9.91 -7.43
C VAL A 202 7.45 -9.14 -8.45
N ASN A 203 8.55 -9.73 -8.92
CA ASN A 203 9.40 -9.13 -9.94
C ASN A 203 8.67 -8.94 -11.28
N ALA A 204 7.84 -9.90 -11.70
CA ALA A 204 7.02 -9.78 -12.89
C ALA A 204 6.01 -8.63 -12.77
N PHE A 205 5.34 -8.50 -11.61
CA PHE A 205 4.41 -7.41 -11.34
C PHE A 205 5.10 -6.04 -11.37
N ILE A 206 6.27 -5.91 -10.73
CA ILE A 206 7.04 -4.66 -10.75
C ILE A 206 7.41 -4.26 -12.18
N LYS A 207 7.83 -5.23 -13.02
CA LYS A 207 8.15 -4.99 -14.44
C LYS A 207 6.92 -4.58 -15.27
N ALA A 208 5.75 -5.13 -14.97
CA ALA A 208 4.52 -4.83 -15.68
C ALA A 208 3.95 -3.43 -15.36
N HIS A 209 4.28 -2.88 -14.18
CA HIS A 209 3.74 -1.60 -13.70
C HIS A 209 4.85 -0.62 -13.29
N PRO A 210 5.68 -0.16 -14.24
CA PRO A 210 6.72 0.80 -13.93
C PRO A 210 6.11 2.13 -13.47
N LEU A 211 6.76 2.78 -12.50
CA LEU A 211 6.51 4.19 -12.20
C LEU A 211 6.83 5.00 -13.47
N LYS A 212 5.82 5.65 -14.03
CA LYS A 212 6.04 6.68 -15.05
C LYS A 212 6.69 7.87 -14.35
N SER A 213 7.98 8.06 -14.59
CA SER A 213 8.77 9.23 -14.20
C SER A 213 8.32 10.47 -14.94
#